data_AF-A0A286A102-F1
#
_entry.id   AF-A0A286A102-F1
#
_cell.length_a   1.000
_cell.length_b   1.000
_cell.length_c   1.000
_cell.angle_alpha   90.00
_cell.angle_beta   90.00
_cell.angle_gamma   90.00
#
_symmetry.space_group_name_H-M   'P 1'
#
loop_
_entity.id
_entity.type
_entity.pdbx_description
1 polymer ?
#
loop_
_entity_poly.entity_id
_entity_poly.type
_entity_poly.pdbx_seq_one_letter_code
_entity_poly.pdbx_strand_id
1 'polypeptide(L)'
;MNHIAIFIDAENLTNWVKNNGVQSLMDELLPLGQIVVRKAYGKWSTPQLIPLQSALNENGFELVHTFHPVSGKNSTDIKMTVDTMEVALDSQVQWIVLATGDSDFSPLFRKLREQGKEVIGVGPKSPLSECVKNSCSRYIYTDDATGADDDSGDEVADAKERANLIVSEKIDSMEMLRSVLQKEDGPIALAAIKPKMLGIDNAFNEKRLGFKTFKDFVKSADFVQMTDVGGGSYMVALAEQKVAVEEDAQMVLAKALKRKGWDMFPRNMLKKIYAEACDLTSFVPMNKQDLVQEIVAKNIAGTTSSIINRALSTFFKAKLVTISGGDDKLWTVTETNQYWKEIDKAMLDRLRVSLKETGQKVPKKDIVAILYGKYADGEAEKLV
;
A
#
# COMPACT_ATOMS: atom_id res chain seq x y z
N MET A 1 19.53 19.11 -18.85
CA MET A 1 19.00 17.91 -18.16
C MET A 1 19.17 18.14 -16.68
N ASN A 2 18.25 17.66 -15.85
CA ASN A 2 18.37 17.83 -14.41
C ASN A 2 19.45 16.89 -13.85
N HIS A 3 20.23 17.32 -12.85
CA HIS A 3 21.18 16.43 -12.16
C HIS A 3 20.57 15.88 -10.87
N ILE A 4 20.83 14.59 -10.65
CA ILE A 4 20.33 13.82 -9.51
C ILE A 4 21.52 13.32 -8.69
N ALA A 5 21.43 13.49 -7.38
CA ALA A 5 22.37 12.92 -6.41
C ALA A 5 21.68 11.90 -5.52
N ILE A 6 22.27 10.71 -5.35
CA ILE A 6 21.72 9.61 -4.55
C ILE A 6 22.63 9.31 -3.37
N PHE A 7 22.05 9.29 -2.17
CA PHE A 7 22.71 8.94 -0.92
C PHE A 7 21.94 7.80 -0.24
N ILE A 8 22.61 6.65 -0.06
CA ILE A 8 22.01 5.45 0.51
C ILE A 8 22.61 5.15 1.88
N ASP A 9 21.76 5.02 2.88
CA ASP A 9 22.05 4.40 4.16
C ASP A 9 21.91 2.86 4.00
N ALA A 10 23.04 2.19 3.77
CA ALA A 10 23.05 0.74 3.53
C ALA A 10 22.81 -0.07 4.81
N GLU A 11 23.09 0.51 5.98
CA GLU A 11 22.86 -0.11 7.28
C GLU A 11 21.36 -0.20 7.57
N ASN A 12 20.60 0.84 7.27
CA ASN A 12 19.16 0.85 7.48
C ASN A 12 18.38 0.10 6.38
N LEU A 13 18.88 0.11 5.14
CA LEU A 13 18.18 -0.45 3.98
C LEU A 13 18.78 -1.77 3.45
N THR A 14 19.43 -2.56 4.31
CA THR A 14 20.12 -3.81 3.93
C THR A 14 19.25 -4.76 3.08
N ASN A 15 18.02 -5.04 3.51
CA ASN A 15 17.12 -5.95 2.78
C ASN A 15 16.72 -5.41 1.41
N TRP A 16 16.47 -4.11 1.33
CA TRP A 16 16.10 -3.46 0.09
C TRP A 16 17.24 -3.45 -0.92
N VAL A 17 18.48 -3.16 -0.47
CA VAL A 17 19.67 -3.24 -1.33
C VAL A 17 19.91 -4.67 -1.79
N LYS A 18 19.73 -5.66 -0.90
CA LYS A 18 19.89 -7.10 -1.21
C LYS A 18 18.91 -7.56 -2.30
N ASN A 19 17.67 -7.05 -2.28
CA ASN A 19 16.60 -7.49 -3.18
C ASN A 19 16.47 -6.60 -4.43
N ASN A 20 17.59 -6.20 -5.04
CA ASN A 20 17.64 -5.39 -6.27
C ASN A 20 16.91 -4.04 -6.19
N GLY A 21 16.70 -3.50 -4.99
CA GLY A 21 16.03 -2.22 -4.79
C GLY A 21 16.75 -1.05 -5.45
N VAL A 22 18.09 -1.08 -5.45
CA VAL A 22 18.94 -0.05 -6.07
C VAL A 22 18.71 0.04 -7.57
N GLN A 23 18.64 -1.09 -8.28
CA GLN A 23 18.36 -1.11 -9.72
C GLN A 23 16.98 -0.52 -10.03
N SER A 24 15.97 -0.88 -9.22
CA SER A 24 14.61 -0.36 -9.38
C SER A 24 14.57 1.16 -9.17
N LEU A 25 15.31 1.67 -8.18
CA LEU A 25 15.44 3.11 -7.95
C LEU A 25 16.13 3.81 -9.13
N MET A 26 17.20 3.23 -9.66
CA MET A 26 17.89 3.78 -10.83
C MET A 26 16.92 3.93 -12.00
N ASP A 27 16.14 2.88 -12.32
CA ASP A 27 15.16 2.88 -13.40
C ASP A 27 14.05 3.92 -13.20
N GLU A 28 13.63 4.11 -11.95
CA GLU A 28 12.60 5.08 -11.57
C GLU A 28 13.08 6.54 -11.69
N LEU A 29 14.38 6.78 -11.51
CA LEU A 29 15.00 8.10 -11.58
C LEU A 29 15.42 8.49 -13.01
N LEU A 30 15.62 7.52 -13.91
CA LEU A 30 16.02 7.78 -15.31
C LEU A 30 15.16 8.84 -16.03
N PRO A 31 13.82 8.88 -15.88
CA PRO A 31 12.99 9.91 -16.54
C PRO A 31 13.16 11.32 -15.95
N LEU A 32 13.68 11.44 -14.71
CA LEU A 32 13.78 12.71 -13.99
C LEU A 32 15.04 13.51 -14.35
N GLY A 33 16.09 12.83 -14.80
CA GLY A 33 17.37 13.46 -15.09
C GLY A 33 18.57 12.51 -15.12
N GLN A 34 19.76 13.10 -15.17
CA GLN A 34 21.02 12.38 -15.17
C GLN A 34 21.52 12.21 -13.73
N ILE A 35 21.84 10.98 -13.35
CA ILE A 35 22.39 10.65 -12.03
C ILE A 35 23.90 10.88 -12.07
N VAL A 36 24.36 11.89 -11.32
CA VAL A 36 25.76 12.37 -11.33
C VAL A 36 26.51 12.05 -10.05
N VAL A 37 25.80 11.85 -8.93
CA VAL A 37 26.37 11.43 -7.65
C VAL A 37 25.65 10.17 -7.18
N ARG A 38 26.42 9.15 -6.78
CA ARG A 38 25.93 7.89 -6.22
C ARG A 38 26.83 7.50 -5.06
N LYS A 39 26.35 7.65 -3.82
CA LYS A 39 27.09 7.29 -2.61
C LYS A 39 26.26 6.37 -1.74
N ALA A 40 26.90 5.33 -1.23
CA ALA A 40 26.33 4.44 -0.23
C ALA A 40 27.20 4.49 1.02
N TYR A 41 26.57 4.56 2.18
CA TYR A 41 27.22 4.74 3.48
C TYR A 41 27.02 3.50 4.34
N GLY A 42 28.06 3.12 5.06
CA GLY A 42 27.98 2.08 6.06
C GLY A 42 29.36 1.57 6.50
N LYS A 43 29.37 0.80 7.57
CA LYS A 43 30.56 0.09 8.03
C LYS A 43 30.77 -1.17 7.19
N TRP A 44 31.34 -1.02 5.99
CA TRP A 44 31.61 -2.11 5.04
C TRP A 44 32.41 -3.32 5.57
N SER A 45 33.07 -3.20 6.72
CA SER A 45 33.69 -4.33 7.43
C SER A 45 32.68 -5.22 8.16
N THR A 46 31.41 -4.80 8.28
CA THR A 46 30.34 -5.53 8.96
C THR A 46 29.86 -6.69 8.09
N PRO A 47 29.79 -7.94 8.61
CA PRO A 47 29.45 -9.12 7.81
C PRO A 47 28.13 -9.00 7.02
N GLN A 48 27.13 -8.31 7.55
CA GLN A 48 25.82 -8.12 6.91
C GLN A 48 25.86 -7.22 5.67
N LEU A 49 26.84 -6.30 5.59
CA LEU A 49 26.97 -5.36 4.46
C LEU A 49 27.91 -5.86 3.37
N ILE A 50 28.79 -6.82 3.66
CA ILE A 50 29.73 -7.40 2.69
C ILE A 50 29.03 -7.85 1.40
N PRO A 51 27.90 -8.60 1.45
CA PRO A 51 27.22 -9.05 0.24
C PRO A 51 26.66 -7.91 -0.62
N LEU A 52 26.37 -6.74 -0.02
CA LEU A 52 25.75 -5.61 -0.71
C LEU A 52 26.76 -4.84 -1.59
N GLN A 53 28.06 -4.96 -1.30
CA GLN A 53 29.10 -4.17 -1.97
C GLN A 53 29.16 -4.42 -3.47
N SER A 54 29.01 -5.69 -3.91
CA SER A 54 29.02 -6.02 -5.35
C SER A 54 27.88 -5.33 -6.08
N ALA A 55 26.65 -5.47 -5.58
CA ALA A 55 25.45 -4.91 -6.18
C ALA A 55 25.52 -3.37 -6.26
N LEU A 56 25.99 -2.71 -5.21
CA LEU A 56 26.17 -1.26 -5.18
C LEU A 56 27.27 -0.80 -6.15
N ASN A 57 28.39 -1.50 -6.20
CA ASN A 57 29.50 -1.18 -7.10
C ASN A 57 29.12 -1.39 -8.57
N GLU A 58 28.39 -2.46 -8.91
CA GLU A 58 27.84 -2.70 -10.25
C GLU A 58 26.91 -1.58 -10.73
N ASN A 59 26.19 -0.95 -9.79
CA ASN A 59 25.34 0.22 -10.04
C ASN A 59 26.11 1.57 -9.99
N GLY A 60 27.44 1.53 -9.83
CA GLY A 60 28.31 2.70 -9.86
C GLY A 60 28.26 3.56 -8.59
N PHE A 61 27.93 2.97 -7.44
CA PHE A 61 27.97 3.67 -6.15
C PHE A 61 29.38 3.69 -5.56
N GLU A 62 29.80 4.86 -5.10
CA GLU A 62 30.95 4.99 -4.21
C GLU A 62 30.58 4.45 -2.83
N LEU A 63 31.36 3.48 -2.34
CA LEU A 63 31.18 2.88 -1.02
C LEU A 63 31.93 3.71 0.04
N VAL A 64 31.21 4.60 0.71
CA VAL A 64 31.78 5.47 1.75
C VAL A 64 31.86 4.70 3.07
N HIS A 65 33.07 4.30 3.46
CA HIS A 65 33.29 3.62 4.73
C HIS A 65 33.35 4.61 5.89
N THR A 66 32.56 4.34 6.94
CA THR A 66 32.60 5.10 8.20
C THR A 66 33.19 4.26 9.33
N PHE A 67 34.19 4.83 10.01
CA PHE A 67 34.78 4.21 11.20
C PHE A 67 34.02 4.67 12.45
N HIS A 68 33.63 3.73 13.30
CA HIS A 68 33.07 4.02 14.62
C HIS A 68 34.15 3.81 15.68
N PRO A 69 34.85 4.86 16.14
CA PRO A 69 35.84 4.73 17.21
C PRO A 69 35.20 4.34 18.56
N VAL A 70 33.88 4.53 18.70
CA VAL A 70 33.08 4.12 19.87
C VAL A 70 31.78 3.51 19.36
N SER A 71 31.43 2.32 19.86
CA SER A 71 30.19 1.61 19.49
C SER A 71 28.94 2.44 19.85
N GLY A 72 27.95 2.47 18.96
CA GLY A 72 26.67 3.17 19.17
C GLY A 72 26.69 4.68 18.87
N LYS A 73 27.74 5.20 18.23
CA LYS A 73 27.78 6.61 17.77
C LYS A 73 27.31 6.76 16.32
N ASN A 74 26.58 7.84 16.07
CA ASN A 74 25.93 8.12 14.81
C ASN A 74 26.86 8.69 13.70
N SER A 75 28.01 8.06 13.49
CA SER A 75 29.08 8.57 12.60
C SER A 75 28.71 8.44 11.12
N THR A 76 27.94 7.41 10.75
CA THR A 76 27.42 7.20 9.40
C THR A 76 26.47 8.33 9.00
N ASP A 77 25.49 8.64 9.86
CA ASP A 77 24.48 9.67 9.56
C ASP A 77 25.09 11.06 9.48
N ILE A 78 26.03 11.38 10.37
CA ILE A 78 26.76 12.66 10.32
C ILE A 78 27.52 12.78 9.00
N LYS A 79 28.25 11.74 8.58
CA LYS A 79 29.02 11.78 7.33
C LYS A 79 28.10 11.90 6.12
N MET A 80 27.02 11.12 6.06
CA MET A 80 26.02 11.20 5.00
C MET A 80 25.36 12.58 4.94
N THR A 81 25.01 13.15 6.09
CA THR A 81 24.45 14.51 6.19
C THR A 81 25.41 15.57 5.65
N VAL A 82 26.68 15.52 6.05
CA VAL A 82 27.72 16.47 5.59
C VAL A 82 27.90 16.39 4.07
N ASP A 83 28.08 15.18 3.53
CA ASP A 83 28.27 14.98 2.09
C ASP A 83 27.03 15.40 1.28
N THR A 84 25.83 15.11 1.80
CA THR A 84 24.57 15.54 1.16
C THR A 84 24.50 17.06 1.09
N MET A 85 24.81 17.75 2.19
CA MET A 85 24.77 19.20 2.25
C MET A 85 25.85 19.84 1.36
N GLU A 86 27.03 19.24 1.25
CA GLU A 86 28.08 19.70 0.32
C GLU A 86 27.60 19.64 -1.13
N VAL A 87 26.97 18.52 -1.54
CA VAL A 87 26.40 18.38 -2.88
C VAL A 87 25.20 19.30 -3.09
N ALA A 88 24.43 19.59 -2.05
CA ALA A 88 23.31 20.53 -2.13
C ALA A 88 23.77 21.98 -2.43
N LEU A 89 25.01 22.34 -2.12
CA LEU A 89 25.57 23.65 -2.48
C LEU A 89 25.82 23.78 -4.00
N ASP A 90 25.94 22.67 -4.73
CA ASP A 90 26.05 22.71 -6.19
C ASP A 90 24.71 23.11 -6.82
N SER A 91 24.70 24.26 -7.49
CA SER A 91 23.53 24.78 -8.22
C SER A 91 23.05 23.86 -9.36
N GLN A 92 23.91 23.00 -9.90
CA GLN A 92 23.54 22.09 -10.98
C GLN A 92 22.70 20.90 -10.50
N VAL A 93 22.83 20.50 -9.22
CA VAL A 93 22.05 19.39 -8.64
C VAL A 93 20.66 19.90 -8.24
N GLN A 94 19.61 19.51 -8.95
CA GLN A 94 18.23 19.88 -8.58
C GLN A 94 17.55 18.83 -7.70
N TRP A 95 17.86 17.55 -7.91
CA TRP A 95 17.20 16.44 -7.23
C TRP A 95 18.16 15.75 -6.27
N ILE A 96 17.73 15.58 -5.02
CA ILE A 96 18.46 14.83 -4.01
C ILE A 96 17.60 13.65 -3.54
N VAL A 97 18.16 12.46 -3.64
CA VAL A 97 17.54 11.21 -3.21
C VAL A 97 18.20 10.77 -1.92
N LEU A 98 17.41 10.69 -0.86
CA LEU A 98 17.80 10.22 0.45
C LEU A 98 17.15 8.86 0.70
N ALA A 99 17.94 7.79 0.62
CA ALA A 99 17.48 6.45 0.90
C ALA A 99 17.87 6.06 2.33
N THR A 100 16.93 6.20 3.26
CA THR A 100 17.07 5.84 4.68
C THR A 100 15.68 5.67 5.30
N GLY A 101 15.58 4.84 6.33
CA GLY A 101 14.40 4.73 7.21
C GLY A 101 14.60 5.39 8.58
N ASP A 102 15.74 6.03 8.84
CA ASP A 102 16.03 6.65 10.14
C ASP A 102 15.41 8.06 10.28
N SER A 103 14.55 8.22 11.28
CA SER A 103 13.85 9.48 11.59
C SER A 103 14.78 10.65 11.94
N ASP A 104 16.02 10.38 12.36
CA ASP A 104 17.01 11.41 12.69
C ASP A 104 17.39 12.28 11.47
N PHE A 105 17.16 11.79 10.25
CA PHE A 105 17.35 12.57 9.03
C PHE A 105 16.24 13.58 8.74
N SER A 106 15.13 13.60 9.49
CA SER A 106 14.02 14.53 9.22
C SER A 106 14.41 16.02 9.12
N PRO A 107 15.39 16.56 9.89
CA PRO A 107 15.87 17.93 9.71
C PRO A 107 16.61 18.16 8.39
N LEU A 108 17.32 17.14 7.87
CA LEU A 108 18.02 17.23 6.59
C LEU A 108 17.03 17.40 5.44
N PHE A 109 15.96 16.60 5.40
CA PHE A 109 14.89 16.74 4.40
C PHE A 109 14.33 18.16 4.35
N ARG A 110 14.01 18.73 5.53
CA ARG A 110 13.52 20.11 5.64
C ARG A 110 14.54 21.11 5.10
N LYS A 111 15.81 20.95 5.48
CA LYS A 111 16.88 21.88 5.08
C LYS A 111 17.11 21.89 3.57
N LEU A 112 17.06 20.73 2.92
CA LEU A 112 17.20 20.62 1.47
C LEU A 112 16.05 21.32 0.73
N ARG A 113 14.82 21.20 1.23
CA ARG A 113 13.67 21.95 0.69
C ARG A 113 13.79 23.45 0.89
N GLU A 114 14.26 23.90 2.06
CA GLU A 114 14.55 25.33 2.31
C GLU A 114 15.55 25.90 1.30
N GLN A 115 16.51 25.07 0.84
CA GLN A 115 17.47 25.45 -0.20
C GLN A 115 16.92 25.32 -1.64
N GLY A 116 15.63 25.00 -1.80
CA GLY A 116 14.96 24.90 -3.10
C GLY A 116 15.28 23.62 -3.88
N LYS A 117 15.82 22.58 -3.23
CA LYS A 117 16.05 21.28 -3.88
C LYS A 117 14.76 20.48 -3.95
N GLU A 118 14.62 19.66 -4.99
CA GLU A 118 13.61 18.61 -5.04
C GLU A 118 14.12 17.38 -4.30
N VAL A 119 13.36 16.88 -3.33
CA VAL A 119 13.82 15.83 -2.41
C VAL A 119 12.98 14.58 -2.58
N ILE A 120 13.63 13.46 -2.87
CA ILE A 120 13.01 12.14 -2.95
C ILE A 120 13.46 11.31 -1.74
N GLY A 121 12.51 10.92 -0.89
CA GLY A 121 12.77 9.95 0.16
C GLY A 121 12.64 8.52 -0.39
N VAL A 122 13.49 7.61 0.05
CA VAL A 122 13.38 6.18 -0.24
C VAL A 122 13.52 5.41 1.07
N GLY A 123 12.53 4.61 1.43
CA GLY A 123 12.61 3.84 2.67
C GLY A 123 11.33 3.09 3.01
N PRO A 124 11.31 2.32 4.09
CA PRO A 124 10.13 1.61 4.56
C PRO A 124 9.05 2.60 5.04
N LYS A 125 7.82 2.12 5.16
CA LYS A 125 6.77 2.86 5.89
C LYS A 125 7.20 2.94 7.35
N SER A 126 7.58 4.15 7.76
CA SER A 126 8.28 4.43 9.01
C SER A 126 7.91 5.81 9.57
N PRO A 127 8.23 6.11 10.84
CA PRO A 127 8.06 7.45 11.41
C PRO A 127 8.76 8.55 10.60
N LEU A 128 9.91 8.24 9.98
CA LEU A 128 10.57 9.15 9.04
C LEU A 128 9.62 9.49 7.89
N SER A 129 9.10 8.47 7.19
CA SER A 129 8.24 8.64 6.01
C SER A 129 6.98 9.48 6.29
N GLU A 130 6.46 9.43 7.51
CA GLU A 130 5.34 10.28 7.94
C GLU A 130 5.80 11.71 8.24
N CYS A 131 6.90 11.87 9.00
CA CYS A 131 7.46 13.17 9.36
C CYS A 131 7.89 14.02 8.16
N VAL A 132 8.42 13.38 7.12
CA VAL A 132 8.95 14.08 5.94
C VAL A 132 7.92 14.18 4.81
N LYS A 133 6.68 13.70 5.00
CA LYS A 133 5.65 13.67 3.96
C LYS A 133 5.37 15.03 3.32
N ASN A 134 5.38 16.10 4.11
CA ASN A 134 5.20 17.48 3.63
C ASN A 134 6.52 18.17 3.24
N SER A 135 7.65 17.50 3.48
CA SER A 135 9.02 17.99 3.22
C SER A 135 9.73 17.20 2.11
N CYS A 136 9.05 16.24 1.49
CA CYS A 136 9.52 15.54 0.29
C CYS A 136 8.70 15.97 -0.91
N SER A 137 9.34 16.04 -2.07
CA SER A 137 8.66 16.14 -3.36
C SER A 137 8.04 14.79 -3.74
N ARG A 138 8.68 13.69 -3.33
CA ARG A 138 8.25 12.32 -3.59
C ARG A 138 8.80 11.38 -2.51
N TYR A 139 8.09 10.28 -2.23
CA TYR A 139 8.60 9.20 -1.39
C TYR A 139 8.40 7.84 -2.08
N ILE A 140 9.43 7.01 -2.11
CA ILE A 140 9.46 5.68 -2.73
C ILE A 140 9.54 4.64 -1.61
N TYR A 141 8.54 3.76 -1.52
CA TYR A 141 8.48 2.76 -0.44
C TYR A 141 9.24 1.49 -0.79
N THR A 142 10.09 1.03 0.12
CA THR A 142 10.93 -0.17 -0.07
C THR A 142 10.19 -1.47 0.26
N ASP A 143 9.11 -1.41 1.03
CA ASP A 143 8.37 -2.58 1.51
C ASP A 143 7.46 -3.20 0.44
N ASP A 144 7.23 -2.49 -0.66
CA ASP A 144 6.38 -2.92 -1.78
C ASP A 144 7.15 -3.79 -2.81
N ALA A 145 8.46 -4.01 -2.59
CA ALA A 145 9.35 -4.79 -3.45
C ALA A 145 9.78 -6.11 -2.78
N THR A 146 8.86 -7.07 -2.61
CA THR A 146 9.22 -8.47 -2.38
C THR A 146 8.47 -9.39 -3.33
N GLY A 147 9.07 -9.58 -4.50
CA GLY A 147 8.85 -10.76 -5.33
C GLY A 147 9.81 -11.87 -4.89
N ALA A 148 9.21 -13.01 -4.55
CA ALA A 148 9.76 -14.37 -4.53
C ALA A 148 10.98 -14.71 -3.66
N ASP A 149 10.88 -15.91 -3.10
CA ASP A 149 11.87 -16.77 -2.46
C ASP A 149 12.35 -16.37 -1.05
N ASP A 150 11.66 -16.90 -0.03
CA ASP A 150 12.27 -17.96 0.79
C ASP A 150 11.22 -18.73 1.63
N ASP A 151 11.30 -20.05 1.46
CA ASP A 151 10.80 -21.22 2.18
C ASP A 151 10.10 -21.04 3.56
N SER A 152 8.80 -21.35 3.63
CA SER A 152 8.22 -22.35 4.57
C SER A 152 6.68 -22.45 4.50
N GLY A 153 6.19 -23.56 3.96
CA GLY A 153 5.15 -24.40 4.58
C GLY A 153 3.68 -23.99 4.76
N ASP A 154 3.22 -22.77 4.47
CA ASP A 154 1.83 -22.34 4.83
C ASP A 154 0.98 -21.73 3.68
N GLU A 155 1.32 -22.01 2.41
CA GLU A 155 0.93 -21.16 1.27
C GLU A 155 -0.49 -21.26 0.68
N VAL A 156 -1.32 -22.27 0.95
CA VAL A 156 -2.59 -22.36 0.19
C VAL A 156 -3.64 -21.31 0.61
N ALA A 157 -3.52 -20.77 1.83
CA ALA A 157 -4.44 -19.76 2.35
C ALA A 157 -4.02 -18.31 2.03
N ASP A 158 -2.72 -18.00 2.02
CA ASP A 158 -2.21 -16.62 1.84
C ASP A 158 -2.27 -16.15 0.38
N ALA A 159 -2.05 -17.05 -0.59
CA ALA A 159 -2.13 -16.71 -2.02
C ALA A 159 -3.56 -16.31 -2.46
N LYS A 160 -4.58 -16.99 -1.93
CA LYS A 160 -5.99 -16.71 -2.23
C LYS A 160 -6.46 -15.40 -1.58
N GLU A 161 -5.91 -15.08 -0.43
CA GLU A 161 -6.22 -13.88 0.35
C GLU A 161 -5.58 -12.62 -0.25
N ARG A 162 -4.34 -12.72 -0.75
CA ARG A 162 -3.70 -11.68 -1.58
C ARG A 162 -4.43 -11.46 -2.90
N ALA A 163 -4.91 -12.53 -3.54
CA ALA A 163 -5.71 -12.42 -4.77
C ALA A 163 -7.01 -11.62 -4.56
N ASN A 164 -7.71 -11.84 -3.44
CA ASN A 164 -8.92 -11.09 -3.11
C ASN A 164 -8.67 -9.59 -2.88
N LEU A 165 -7.53 -9.23 -2.30
CA LEU A 165 -7.14 -7.83 -2.11
C LEU A 165 -6.87 -7.14 -3.46
N ILE A 166 -6.15 -7.82 -4.35
CA ILE A 166 -5.90 -7.34 -5.72
C ILE A 166 -7.22 -7.15 -6.48
N VAL A 167 -8.18 -8.06 -6.31
CA VAL A 167 -9.53 -7.92 -6.90
C VAL A 167 -10.24 -6.69 -6.35
N SER A 168 -10.17 -6.43 -5.04
CA SER A 168 -10.77 -5.22 -4.44
C SER A 168 -10.13 -3.93 -4.96
N GLU A 169 -8.79 -3.84 -4.95
CA GLU A 169 -8.06 -2.68 -5.45
C GLU A 169 -8.33 -2.43 -6.94
N LYS A 170 -8.48 -3.51 -7.71
CA LYS A 170 -8.86 -3.43 -9.12
C LYS A 170 -10.27 -2.86 -9.26
N ILE A 171 -11.24 -3.29 -8.46
CA ILE A 171 -12.59 -2.73 -8.48
C ILE A 171 -12.57 -1.22 -8.14
N ASP A 172 -11.86 -0.83 -7.09
CA ASP A 172 -11.74 0.57 -6.66
C ASP A 172 -11.13 1.44 -7.76
N SER A 173 -10.07 0.94 -8.39
CA SER A 173 -9.39 1.64 -9.49
C SER A 173 -10.27 1.77 -10.73
N MET A 174 -11.10 0.77 -11.02
CA MET A 174 -12.04 0.81 -12.15
C MET A 174 -13.20 1.77 -11.88
N GLU A 175 -13.69 1.84 -10.63
CA GLU A 175 -14.70 2.80 -10.22
C GLU A 175 -14.16 4.24 -10.27
N MET A 176 -12.90 4.44 -9.90
CA MET A 176 -12.19 5.70 -10.05
C MET A 176 -12.07 6.11 -11.52
N LEU A 177 -11.64 5.20 -12.39
CA LEU A 177 -11.58 5.44 -13.83
C LEU A 177 -12.95 5.87 -14.38
N ARG A 178 -14.02 5.18 -13.94
CA ARG A 178 -15.39 5.51 -14.32
C ARG A 178 -15.80 6.90 -13.83
N SER A 179 -15.47 7.27 -12.60
CA SER A 179 -15.76 8.60 -12.03
C SER A 179 -15.04 9.70 -12.80
N VAL A 180 -13.79 9.48 -13.20
CA VAL A 180 -13.04 10.42 -14.04
C VAL A 180 -13.71 10.60 -15.39
N LEU A 181 -14.12 9.51 -16.05
CA LEU A 181 -14.76 9.58 -17.36
C LEU A 181 -16.17 10.20 -17.32
N GLN A 182 -16.93 10.01 -16.23
CA GLN A 182 -18.26 10.62 -16.06
C GLN A 182 -18.24 12.13 -15.84
N LYS A 183 -17.12 12.69 -15.37
CA LYS A 183 -16.97 14.13 -15.12
C LYS A 183 -16.60 14.92 -16.38
N GLU A 184 -16.30 14.24 -17.48
CA GLU A 184 -15.90 14.86 -18.74
C GLU A 184 -17.05 14.81 -19.75
N ASP A 185 -17.38 15.95 -20.36
CA ASP A 185 -18.38 16.06 -21.43
C ASP A 185 -17.79 15.64 -22.79
N GLY A 186 -17.30 14.40 -22.90
CA GLY A 186 -16.82 13.81 -24.16
C GLY A 186 -15.54 12.98 -24.03
N PRO A 187 -14.97 12.51 -25.17
CA PRO A 187 -13.74 11.72 -25.16
C PRO A 187 -12.55 12.50 -24.59
N ILE A 188 -11.82 11.88 -23.66
CA ILE A 188 -10.62 12.45 -23.03
C ILE A 188 -9.36 11.72 -23.52
N ALA A 189 -8.25 12.46 -23.68
CA ALA A 189 -6.97 11.85 -24.03
C ALA A 189 -6.46 10.90 -22.91
N LEU A 190 -5.97 9.71 -23.27
CA LEU A 190 -5.46 8.70 -22.32
C LEU A 190 -4.40 9.28 -21.36
N ALA A 191 -3.52 10.15 -21.87
CA ALA A 191 -2.47 10.81 -21.08
C ALA A 191 -3.03 11.76 -20.00
N ALA A 192 -4.25 12.29 -20.18
CA ALA A 192 -4.89 13.18 -19.22
C ALA A 192 -5.66 12.43 -18.11
N ILE A 193 -5.89 11.13 -18.26
CA ILE A 193 -6.66 10.31 -17.30
C ILE A 193 -5.79 9.95 -16.08
N LYS A 194 -4.55 9.50 -16.31
CA LYS A 194 -3.67 9.04 -15.22
C LYS A 194 -3.39 10.13 -14.16
N PRO A 195 -3.10 11.39 -14.52
CA PRO A 195 -2.96 12.47 -13.54
C PRO A 195 -4.25 12.73 -12.74
N LYS A 196 -5.43 12.62 -13.37
CA LYS A 196 -6.72 12.79 -12.70
C LYS A 196 -7.01 11.66 -11.71
N MET A 197 -6.68 10.42 -12.05
CA MET A 197 -6.77 9.29 -11.12
C MET A 197 -5.81 9.45 -9.93
N LEU A 198 -4.57 9.85 -10.18
CA LEU A 198 -3.59 10.14 -9.13
C LEU A 198 -3.98 11.32 -8.22
N GLY A 199 -4.80 12.24 -8.72
CA GLY A 199 -5.40 13.31 -7.92
C GLY A 199 -6.53 12.83 -6.99
N ILE A 200 -7.13 11.66 -7.25
CA ILE A 200 -8.17 11.05 -6.40
C ILE A 200 -7.52 10.08 -5.41
N ASP A 201 -6.61 9.23 -5.89
CA ASP A 201 -5.80 8.33 -5.07
C ASP A 201 -4.35 8.32 -5.57
N ASN A 202 -3.46 8.87 -4.74
CA ASN A 202 -2.04 8.96 -5.03
C ASN A 202 -1.32 7.59 -4.96
N ALA A 203 -1.95 6.56 -4.39
CA ALA A 203 -1.44 5.20 -4.31
C ALA A 203 -1.80 4.34 -5.53
N PHE A 204 -2.56 4.87 -6.49
CA PHE A 204 -2.94 4.16 -7.70
C PHE A 204 -1.71 3.75 -8.52
N ASN A 205 -1.63 2.46 -8.86
CA ASN A 205 -0.59 1.91 -9.73
C ASN A 205 -1.13 0.71 -10.53
N GLU A 206 -1.18 0.85 -11.85
CA GLU A 206 -1.68 -0.19 -12.75
C GLU A 206 -0.90 -1.52 -12.66
N LYS A 207 0.40 -1.48 -12.32
CA LYS A 207 1.24 -2.68 -12.21
C LYS A 207 0.87 -3.51 -10.99
N ARG A 208 0.46 -2.86 -9.88
CA ARG A 208 -0.06 -3.55 -8.67
C ARG A 208 -1.33 -4.34 -8.96
N LEU A 209 -2.13 -3.86 -9.93
CA LEU A 209 -3.35 -4.50 -10.40
C LEU A 209 -3.11 -5.60 -11.45
N GLY A 210 -1.85 -5.88 -11.79
CA GLY A 210 -1.45 -6.90 -12.76
C GLY A 210 -1.34 -6.42 -14.21
N PHE A 211 -1.38 -5.11 -14.48
CA PHE A 211 -1.27 -4.57 -15.85
C PHE A 211 0.14 -4.06 -16.18
N LYS A 212 0.64 -4.39 -17.37
CA LYS A 212 2.00 -3.98 -17.80
C LYS A 212 2.09 -2.48 -18.06
N THR A 213 1.02 -1.88 -18.58
CA THR A 213 0.93 -0.45 -18.89
C THR A 213 -0.41 0.14 -18.47
N PHE A 214 -0.45 1.46 -18.25
CA PHE A 214 -1.70 2.18 -17.98
C PHE A 214 -2.72 2.01 -19.11
N LYS A 215 -2.25 1.92 -20.36
CA LYS A 215 -3.07 1.61 -21.53
C LYS A 215 -3.77 0.26 -21.38
N ASP A 216 -3.06 -0.77 -20.93
CA ASP A 216 -3.63 -2.11 -20.72
C ASP A 216 -4.69 -2.09 -19.62
N PHE A 217 -4.46 -1.34 -18.55
CA PHE A 217 -5.44 -1.14 -17.48
C PHE A 217 -6.73 -0.49 -18.01
N VAL A 218 -6.62 0.65 -18.70
CA VAL A 218 -7.79 1.37 -19.25
C VAL A 218 -8.53 0.53 -20.30
N LYS A 219 -7.80 -0.21 -21.14
CA LYS A 219 -8.38 -1.11 -22.13
C LYS A 219 -9.11 -2.31 -21.51
N SER A 220 -8.75 -2.70 -20.29
CA SER A 220 -9.40 -3.81 -19.57
C SER A 220 -10.80 -3.46 -19.04
N ALA A 221 -11.17 -2.17 -19.04
CA ALA A 221 -12.48 -1.71 -18.59
C ALA A 221 -13.55 -1.97 -19.65
N ASP A 222 -14.56 -2.74 -19.26
CA ASP A 222 -15.73 -3.10 -20.06
C ASP A 222 -16.61 -1.91 -20.44
N PHE A 223 -16.56 -0.84 -19.64
CA PHE A 223 -17.28 0.41 -19.88
C PHE A 223 -16.47 1.44 -20.67
N VAL A 224 -15.29 1.10 -21.21
CA VAL A 224 -14.41 2.03 -21.91
C VAL A 224 -14.35 1.75 -23.41
N GLN A 225 -14.51 2.79 -24.21
CA GLN A 225 -14.20 2.79 -25.64
C GLN A 225 -12.92 3.60 -25.88
N MET A 226 -11.91 2.97 -26.48
CA MET A 226 -10.67 3.64 -26.87
C MET A 226 -10.60 3.80 -28.40
N THR A 227 -10.29 5.02 -28.85
CA THR A 227 -10.09 5.35 -30.27
C THR A 227 -8.65 5.80 -30.49
N ASP A 228 -7.96 5.19 -31.44
CA ASP A 228 -6.62 5.62 -31.87
C ASP A 228 -6.77 6.83 -32.79
N VAL A 229 -6.13 7.95 -32.44
CA VAL A 229 -6.15 9.19 -33.23
C VAL A 229 -4.84 9.40 -34.00
N GLY A 230 -3.96 8.39 -34.02
CA GLY A 230 -2.67 8.43 -34.70
C GLY A 230 -1.54 9.03 -33.84
N GLY A 231 -0.30 8.75 -34.23
CA GLY A 231 0.89 9.29 -33.54
C GLY A 231 1.10 8.77 -32.11
N GLY A 232 0.52 7.62 -31.76
CA GLY A 232 0.61 7.04 -30.41
C GLY A 232 -0.35 7.66 -29.39
N SER A 233 -1.28 8.51 -29.82
CA SER A 233 -2.28 9.14 -28.96
C SER A 233 -3.62 8.40 -29.00
N TYR A 234 -4.24 8.23 -27.84
CA TYR A 234 -5.52 7.55 -27.68
C TYR A 234 -6.55 8.45 -27.02
N MET A 235 -7.78 8.46 -27.54
CA MET A 235 -8.94 9.08 -26.90
C MET A 235 -9.79 8.00 -26.23
N VAL A 236 -10.34 8.29 -25.06
CA VAL A 236 -11.05 7.35 -24.19
C VAL A 236 -12.40 7.96 -23.84
N ALA A 237 -13.47 7.19 -24.01
CA ALA A 237 -14.83 7.59 -23.66
C ALA A 237 -15.55 6.42 -22.95
N LEU A 238 -16.71 6.70 -22.33
CA LEU A 238 -17.60 5.65 -21.86
C LEU A 238 -18.24 4.93 -23.05
N ALA A 239 -18.19 3.60 -23.06
CA ALA A 239 -18.83 2.79 -24.08
C ALA A 239 -20.37 2.86 -23.94
N GLU A 240 -21.08 3.03 -25.06
CA GLU A 240 -22.54 3.24 -25.03
C GLU A 240 -23.37 1.98 -24.76
N GLN A 241 -22.81 0.74 -24.70
CA GLN A 241 -23.55 -0.45 -24.26
C GLN A 241 -22.67 -1.67 -23.91
N LYS A 242 -23.14 -2.46 -22.92
CA LYS A 242 -22.47 -3.55 -22.18
C LYS A 242 -22.01 -4.74 -23.04
N VAL A 243 -20.79 -5.21 -22.78
CA VAL A 243 -20.38 -6.61 -23.04
C VAL A 243 -20.30 -7.35 -21.71
N ALA A 244 -21.11 -8.39 -21.55
CA ALA A 244 -21.10 -9.25 -20.37
C ALA A 244 -19.86 -10.16 -20.40
N VAL A 245 -18.98 -10.00 -19.42
CA VAL A 245 -17.89 -10.95 -19.13
C VAL A 245 -18.44 -11.95 -18.09
N GLU A 246 -18.16 -13.25 -18.27
CA GLU A 246 -18.41 -14.26 -17.23
C GLU A 246 -17.67 -13.85 -15.95
N GLU A 247 -18.42 -13.34 -14.97
CA GLU A 247 -17.86 -12.94 -13.69
C GLU A 247 -17.57 -14.19 -12.84
N ASP A 248 -16.33 -14.35 -12.39
CA ASP A 248 -15.95 -15.35 -11.39
C ASP A 248 -16.87 -15.23 -10.14
N ALA A 249 -17.30 -16.36 -9.59
CA ALA A 249 -18.21 -16.42 -8.44
C ALA A 249 -17.70 -15.58 -7.25
N GLN A 250 -16.39 -15.48 -7.06
CA GLN A 250 -15.78 -14.63 -6.03
C GLN A 250 -16.03 -13.13 -6.29
N MET A 251 -15.96 -12.70 -7.55
CA MET A 251 -16.22 -11.31 -7.92
C MET A 251 -17.71 -10.95 -7.75
N VAL A 252 -18.60 -11.88 -8.06
CA VAL A 252 -20.05 -11.73 -7.82
C VAL A 252 -20.33 -11.55 -6.33
N LEU A 253 -19.74 -12.40 -5.48
CA LEU A 253 -19.89 -12.35 -4.02
C LEU A 253 -19.33 -11.04 -3.44
N ALA A 254 -18.12 -10.63 -3.85
CA ALA A 254 -17.52 -9.38 -3.39
C ALA A 254 -18.37 -8.17 -3.77
N LYS A 255 -18.88 -8.10 -5.01
CA LYS A 255 -19.79 -7.03 -5.46
C LYS A 255 -21.11 -7.03 -4.69
N ALA A 256 -21.66 -8.20 -4.37
CA ALA A 256 -22.88 -8.32 -3.55
C ALA A 256 -22.67 -7.78 -2.12
N LEU A 257 -21.56 -8.15 -1.48
CA LEU A 257 -21.20 -7.65 -0.15
C LEU A 257 -20.93 -6.14 -0.12
N LYS A 258 -20.17 -5.63 -1.10
CA LYS A 258 -19.84 -4.20 -1.19
C LYS A 258 -21.09 -3.32 -1.35
N ARG A 259 -22.09 -3.77 -2.12
CA ARG A 259 -23.41 -3.10 -2.23
C ARG A 259 -24.15 -2.97 -0.89
N LYS A 260 -23.85 -3.84 0.08
CA LYS A 260 -24.38 -3.79 1.44
C LYS A 260 -23.40 -3.19 2.45
N GLY A 261 -22.39 -2.49 1.94
CA GLY A 261 -21.34 -1.83 2.71
C GLY A 261 -20.51 -2.82 3.51
N TRP A 262 -20.29 -4.04 3.03
CA TRP A 262 -19.43 -5.02 3.69
C TRP A 262 -18.13 -5.20 2.89
N ASP A 263 -17.01 -4.87 3.53
CA ASP A 263 -15.68 -5.06 2.99
C ASP A 263 -15.15 -6.45 3.36
N MET A 264 -14.39 -7.07 2.45
CA MET A 264 -13.65 -8.30 2.72
C MET A 264 -12.22 -7.98 3.12
N PHE A 265 -11.71 -8.69 4.13
CA PHE A 265 -10.36 -8.47 4.68
C PHE A 265 -9.57 -9.78 4.69
N PRO A 266 -8.24 -9.70 4.72
CA PRO A 266 -7.44 -10.84 5.12
C PRO A 266 -7.76 -11.28 6.55
N ARG A 267 -7.97 -12.58 6.78
CA ARG A 267 -8.28 -13.19 8.07
C ARG A 267 -7.21 -12.86 9.11
N ASN A 268 -5.93 -12.98 8.73
CA ASN A 268 -4.83 -12.67 9.66
C ASN A 268 -4.80 -11.18 10.04
N MET A 269 -5.13 -10.30 9.11
CA MET A 269 -5.26 -8.86 9.36
C MET A 269 -6.43 -8.58 10.29
N LEU A 270 -7.62 -9.10 9.97
CA LEU A 270 -8.82 -8.87 10.76
C LEU A 270 -8.67 -9.45 12.18
N LYS A 271 -7.97 -10.58 12.33
CA LYS A 271 -7.58 -11.17 13.62
C LYS A 271 -6.70 -10.23 14.44
N LYS A 272 -5.64 -9.68 13.85
CA LYS A 272 -4.71 -8.77 14.54
C LYS A 272 -5.42 -7.48 14.96
N ILE A 273 -6.21 -6.89 14.06
CA ILE A 273 -6.99 -5.68 14.37
C ILE A 273 -8.00 -5.95 15.50
N TYR A 274 -8.69 -7.10 15.47
CA TYR A 274 -9.63 -7.47 16.53
C TYR A 274 -8.93 -7.63 17.89
N ALA A 275 -7.79 -8.32 17.94
CA ALA A 275 -7.02 -8.51 19.16
C ALA A 275 -6.55 -7.18 19.77
N GLU A 276 -5.96 -6.29 18.96
CA GLU A 276 -5.54 -4.95 19.43
C GLU A 276 -6.73 -4.11 19.87
N ALA A 277 -7.86 -4.17 19.15
CA ALA A 277 -9.06 -3.43 19.53
C ALA A 277 -9.65 -3.92 20.86
N CYS A 278 -9.63 -5.22 21.12
CA CYS A 278 -10.00 -5.79 22.41
C CYS A 278 -9.06 -5.33 23.52
N ASP A 279 -7.74 -5.43 23.32
CA ASP A 279 -6.73 -5.03 24.31
C ASP A 279 -6.89 -3.56 24.71
N LEU A 280 -6.93 -2.65 23.72
CA LEU A 280 -7.03 -1.21 23.93
C LEU A 280 -8.34 -0.81 24.64
N THR A 281 -9.47 -1.41 24.25
CA THR A 281 -10.78 -1.03 24.81
C THR A 281 -11.16 -1.80 26.08
N SER A 282 -10.37 -2.79 26.48
CA SER A 282 -10.58 -3.56 27.72
C SER A 282 -10.38 -2.71 28.98
N PHE A 283 -9.46 -1.75 28.92
CA PHE A 283 -9.10 -0.87 30.04
C PHE A 283 -9.92 0.42 30.06
N VAL A 284 -10.05 1.09 28.91
CA VAL A 284 -10.74 2.37 28.79
C VAL A 284 -11.57 2.37 27.51
N PRO A 285 -12.91 2.58 27.56
CA PRO A 285 -13.70 2.81 26.37
C PRO A 285 -13.17 4.02 25.60
N MET A 286 -12.91 3.86 24.30
CA MET A 286 -12.29 4.91 23.48
C MET A 286 -13.24 5.33 22.37
N ASN A 287 -13.18 6.59 21.92
CA ASN A 287 -13.89 6.96 20.72
C ASN A 287 -13.30 6.22 19.50
N LYS A 288 -14.07 6.12 18.41
CA LYS A 288 -13.65 5.37 17.22
C LYS A 288 -12.37 5.93 16.57
N GLN A 289 -12.17 7.25 16.60
CA GLN A 289 -11.02 7.87 15.94
C GLN A 289 -9.72 7.59 16.70
N ASP A 290 -9.75 7.73 18.01
CA ASP A 290 -8.63 7.43 18.89
C ASP A 290 -8.28 5.94 18.83
N LEU A 291 -9.29 5.07 18.84
CA LEU A 291 -9.08 3.62 18.67
C LEU A 291 -8.40 3.29 17.33
N VAL A 292 -8.75 3.99 16.25
CA VAL A 292 -8.04 3.83 14.97
C VAL A 292 -6.59 4.28 15.08
N GLN A 293 -6.32 5.43 15.72
CA GLN A 293 -4.95 5.94 15.88
C GLN A 293 -4.07 5.01 16.73
N GLU A 294 -4.61 4.51 17.84
CA GLU A 294 -3.89 3.57 18.71
C GLU A 294 -3.57 2.25 18.01
N ILE A 295 -4.53 1.69 17.24
CA ILE A 295 -4.27 0.46 16.46
C ILE A 295 -3.27 0.74 15.33
N VAL A 296 -3.28 1.93 14.72
CA VAL A 296 -2.25 2.33 13.74
C VAL A 296 -0.86 2.36 14.39
N ALA A 297 -0.74 2.86 15.63
CA ALA A 297 0.52 2.90 16.35
C ALA A 297 1.12 1.51 16.64
N LYS A 298 0.30 0.45 16.65
CA LYS A 298 0.75 -0.95 16.78
C LYS A 298 1.42 -1.51 15.52
N ASN A 299 1.42 -0.75 14.42
CA ASN A 299 2.11 -1.07 13.17
C ASN A 299 1.77 -2.46 12.60
N ILE A 300 0.47 -2.78 12.51
CA ILE A 300 0.01 -4.02 11.91
C ILE A 300 0.29 -3.98 10.39
N ALA A 301 1.19 -4.86 9.92
CA ALA A 301 1.59 -4.94 8.52
C ALA A 301 0.39 -4.96 7.54
N GLY A 302 0.46 -4.14 6.50
CA GLY A 302 -0.57 -4.05 5.46
C GLY A 302 -1.84 -3.28 5.85
N THR A 303 -1.90 -2.69 7.05
CA THR A 303 -3.06 -1.90 7.49
C THR A 303 -2.83 -0.39 7.33
N THR A 304 -3.91 0.34 7.11
CA THR A 304 -3.95 1.81 7.11
C THR A 304 -5.10 2.26 8.01
N SER A 305 -5.14 3.54 8.40
CA SER A 305 -6.27 4.09 9.18
C SER A 305 -7.61 3.85 8.49
N SER A 306 -7.66 3.88 7.15
CA SER A 306 -8.85 3.54 6.37
C SER A 306 -9.23 2.07 6.49
N ILE A 307 -8.26 1.16 6.38
CA ILE A 307 -8.48 -0.29 6.53
C ILE A 307 -8.95 -0.61 7.95
N ILE A 308 -8.29 -0.06 8.97
CA ILE A 308 -8.65 -0.25 10.38
C ILE A 308 -10.05 0.32 10.65
N ASN A 309 -10.38 1.50 10.15
CA ASN A 309 -11.71 2.10 10.30
C ASN A 309 -12.80 1.23 9.64
N ARG A 310 -12.54 0.64 8.48
CA ARG A 310 -13.47 -0.30 7.83
C ARG A 310 -13.57 -1.61 8.60
N ALA A 311 -12.47 -2.16 9.12
CA ALA A 311 -12.44 -3.36 9.95
C ALA A 311 -13.23 -3.17 11.27
N LEU A 312 -13.03 -2.05 11.97
CA LEU A 312 -13.84 -1.68 13.14
C LEU A 312 -15.32 -1.58 12.79
N SER A 313 -15.65 -1.04 11.61
CA SER A 313 -17.04 -0.98 11.14
C SER A 313 -17.61 -2.38 10.89
N THR A 314 -16.79 -3.35 10.47
CA THR A 314 -17.17 -4.77 10.38
C THR A 314 -17.48 -5.36 11.74
N PHE A 315 -16.65 -5.10 12.76
CA PHE A 315 -16.92 -5.58 14.14
C PHE A 315 -18.20 -4.98 14.71
N PHE A 316 -18.45 -3.70 14.48
CA PHE A 316 -19.70 -3.05 14.88
C PHE A 316 -20.91 -3.69 14.20
N LYS A 317 -20.83 -3.95 12.89
CA LYS A 317 -21.87 -4.63 12.12
C LYS A 317 -22.08 -6.09 12.54
N ALA A 318 -21.05 -6.72 13.07
CA ALA A 318 -21.05 -8.07 13.66
C ALA A 318 -21.51 -8.09 15.13
N LYS A 319 -21.92 -6.95 15.70
CA LYS A 319 -22.34 -6.81 17.10
C LYS A 319 -21.25 -7.20 18.12
N LEU A 320 -19.99 -7.05 17.73
CA LEU A 320 -18.83 -7.26 18.60
C LEU A 320 -18.41 -5.97 19.34
N VAL A 321 -19.09 -4.87 19.07
CA VAL A 321 -18.80 -3.56 19.66
C VAL A 321 -20.04 -3.06 20.39
N THR A 322 -19.87 -2.65 21.64
CA THR A 322 -20.85 -1.91 22.41
C THR A 322 -20.46 -0.43 22.42
N ILE A 323 -21.46 0.46 22.33
CA ILE A 323 -21.25 1.90 22.41
C ILE A 323 -21.83 2.40 23.73
N SER A 324 -21.02 3.15 24.47
CA SER A 324 -21.37 3.82 25.72
C SER A 324 -21.01 5.31 25.65
N GLY A 325 -21.53 6.13 26.56
CA GLY A 325 -21.31 7.59 26.54
C GLY A 325 -22.18 8.30 25.51
N GLY A 326 -22.97 9.29 25.96
CA GLY A 326 -24.00 9.97 25.17
C GLY A 326 -23.49 10.57 23.86
N ASP A 327 -22.82 11.72 23.93
CA ASP A 327 -22.38 12.45 22.73
C ASP A 327 -21.06 11.91 22.14
N ASP A 328 -20.14 11.44 22.99
CA ASP A 328 -18.79 11.03 22.57
C ASP A 328 -18.69 9.63 21.95
N LYS A 329 -19.75 8.82 22.02
CA LYS A 329 -19.84 7.45 21.45
C LYS A 329 -18.56 6.63 21.65
N LEU A 330 -18.33 6.20 22.88
CA LEU A 330 -17.18 5.39 23.29
C LEU A 330 -17.41 3.91 22.95
N TRP A 331 -16.46 3.33 22.23
CA TRP A 331 -16.48 1.95 21.75
C TRP A 331 -15.80 1.04 22.77
N THR A 332 -16.44 -0.09 23.04
CA THR A 332 -15.86 -1.23 23.75
C THR A 332 -16.00 -2.47 22.88
N VAL A 333 -14.88 -3.10 22.54
CA VAL A 333 -14.87 -4.32 21.73
C VAL A 333 -14.93 -5.52 22.65
N THR A 334 -15.99 -6.32 22.51
CA THR A 334 -16.21 -7.50 23.34
C THR A 334 -15.25 -8.61 22.91
N GLU A 335 -14.39 -9.05 23.81
CA GLU A 335 -13.55 -10.23 23.61
C GLU A 335 -14.41 -11.50 23.74
N THR A 336 -14.45 -12.32 22.69
CA THR A 336 -15.19 -13.59 22.69
C THR A 336 -14.47 -14.61 21.82
N ASN A 337 -14.45 -15.87 22.24
CA ASN A 337 -13.88 -16.97 21.45
C ASN A 337 -14.67 -17.30 20.18
N GLN A 338 -15.87 -16.72 20.01
CA GLN A 338 -16.76 -16.96 18.86
C GLN A 338 -16.83 -15.79 17.87
N TYR A 339 -15.93 -14.81 17.93
CA TYR A 339 -16.00 -13.61 17.09
C TYR A 339 -16.04 -13.91 15.59
N TRP A 340 -15.36 -14.97 15.12
CA TRP A 340 -15.45 -15.41 13.73
C TRP A 340 -16.87 -15.80 13.31
N LYS A 341 -17.59 -16.50 14.19
CA LYS A 341 -18.97 -16.93 13.94
C LYS A 341 -19.92 -15.73 13.83
N GLU A 342 -19.70 -14.71 14.65
CA GLU A 342 -20.50 -13.48 14.61
C GLU A 342 -20.20 -12.62 13.36
N ILE A 343 -18.92 -12.53 12.95
CA ILE A 343 -18.51 -11.87 11.71
C ILE A 343 -19.13 -12.59 10.50
N ASP A 344 -19.03 -13.91 10.44
CA ASP A 344 -19.56 -14.70 9.32
C ASP A 344 -21.08 -14.63 9.23
N LYS A 345 -21.81 -14.72 10.35
CA LYS A 345 -23.28 -14.52 10.35
C LYS A 345 -23.64 -13.15 9.79
N ALA A 346 -22.98 -12.09 10.26
CA ALA A 346 -23.26 -10.73 9.82
C ALA A 346 -22.91 -10.49 8.34
N MET A 347 -21.88 -11.16 7.82
CA MET A 347 -21.55 -11.20 6.40
C MET A 347 -22.65 -11.91 5.59
N LEU A 348 -23.02 -13.13 6.01
CA LEU A 348 -23.98 -13.97 5.32
C LEU A 348 -25.38 -13.34 5.27
N ASP A 349 -25.83 -12.68 6.33
CA ASP A 349 -27.11 -11.98 6.35
C ASP A 349 -27.16 -10.87 5.29
N ARG A 350 -26.08 -10.10 5.14
CA ARG A 350 -25.97 -9.06 4.10
C ARG A 350 -25.89 -9.64 2.71
N LEU A 351 -25.12 -10.72 2.55
CA LEU A 351 -25.00 -11.42 1.29
C LEU A 351 -26.36 -11.96 0.83
N ARG A 352 -27.13 -12.61 1.72
CA ARG A 352 -28.47 -13.11 1.43
C ARG A 352 -29.42 -12.01 0.96
N VAL A 353 -29.41 -10.86 1.63
CA VAL A 353 -30.22 -9.71 1.22
C VAL A 353 -29.81 -9.23 -0.18
N SER A 354 -28.51 -9.09 -0.46
CA SER A 354 -28.04 -8.66 -1.78
C SER A 354 -28.34 -9.65 -2.90
N LEU A 355 -28.14 -10.94 -2.67
CA LEU A 355 -28.45 -11.99 -3.66
C LEU A 355 -29.95 -12.06 -3.94
N LYS A 356 -30.80 -11.89 -2.92
CA LYS A 356 -32.26 -11.85 -3.08
C LYS A 356 -32.73 -10.66 -3.91
N GLU A 357 -32.17 -9.47 -3.67
CA GLU A 357 -32.51 -8.26 -4.43
C GLU A 357 -32.07 -8.31 -5.90
N THR A 358 -31.01 -9.05 -6.19
CA THR A 358 -30.36 -9.07 -7.50
C THR A 358 -30.74 -10.29 -8.34
N GLY A 359 -31.40 -11.28 -7.73
CA GLY A 359 -31.74 -12.55 -8.36
C GLY A 359 -30.53 -13.44 -8.69
N GLN A 360 -29.32 -13.07 -8.24
CA GLN A 360 -28.09 -13.82 -8.49
C GLN A 360 -28.08 -15.13 -7.69
N LYS A 361 -27.80 -16.24 -8.37
CA LYS A 361 -27.62 -17.55 -7.74
C LYS A 361 -26.14 -17.90 -7.71
N VAL A 362 -25.62 -18.19 -6.52
CA VAL A 362 -24.23 -18.60 -6.32
C VAL A 362 -24.21 -19.97 -5.63
N PRO A 363 -23.35 -20.92 -6.06
CA PRO A 363 -23.22 -22.21 -5.40
C PRO A 363 -22.84 -22.07 -3.92
N LYS A 364 -23.40 -22.94 -3.06
CA LYS A 364 -23.09 -22.94 -1.63
C LYS A 364 -21.59 -23.09 -1.33
N LYS A 365 -20.88 -23.88 -2.13
CA LYS A 365 -19.44 -24.10 -2.01
C LYS A 365 -18.64 -22.80 -2.10
N ASP A 366 -19.05 -21.88 -2.96
CA ASP A 366 -18.36 -20.59 -3.15
C ASP A 366 -18.66 -19.62 -2.00
N ILE A 367 -19.87 -19.70 -1.42
CA ILE A 367 -20.22 -18.95 -0.21
C ILE A 367 -19.45 -19.49 1.01
N VAL A 368 -19.28 -20.81 1.13
CA VAL A 368 -18.45 -21.40 2.20
C VAL A 368 -16.99 -20.98 2.05
N ALA A 369 -16.49 -20.83 0.82
CA ALA A 369 -15.10 -20.48 0.55
C ALA A 369 -14.70 -19.05 0.99
N ILE A 370 -15.67 -18.17 1.28
CA ILE A 370 -15.43 -16.80 1.74
C ILE A 370 -15.59 -16.61 3.26
N LEU A 371 -15.94 -17.67 4.00
CA LEU A 371 -16.09 -17.61 5.45
C LEU A 371 -14.73 -17.43 6.14
N TYR A 372 -14.71 -16.61 7.19
CA TYR A 372 -13.52 -16.39 8.00
C TYR A 372 -13.30 -17.47 9.05
N GLY A 373 -14.39 -18.03 9.60
CA GLY A 373 -14.36 -19.10 10.58
C GLY A 373 -13.95 -20.44 9.96
N LYS A 374 -13.15 -21.21 10.71
CA LYS A 374 -12.95 -22.63 10.41
C LYS A 374 -14.03 -23.42 11.14
N TYR A 375 -14.96 -23.99 10.39
CA TYR A 375 -16.06 -24.79 10.91
C TYR A 375 -15.79 -26.27 10.70
N ALA A 376 -16.32 -27.11 11.59
CA ALA A 376 -16.32 -28.55 11.37
C ALA A 376 -17.16 -28.91 10.14
N ASP A 377 -16.90 -30.08 9.55
CA ASP A 377 -17.61 -30.58 8.37
C ASP A 377 -19.14 -30.56 8.60
N GLY A 378 -19.85 -29.89 7.70
CA GLY A 378 -21.30 -29.71 7.76
C GLY A 378 -21.81 -28.56 8.66
N GLU A 379 -20.99 -27.93 9.50
CA GLU A 379 -21.40 -26.72 10.25
C GLU A 379 -21.37 -25.47 9.35
N ALA A 380 -20.38 -25.36 8.45
CA ALA A 380 -20.32 -24.30 7.44
C ALA A 380 -21.56 -24.31 6.51
N GLU A 381 -22.03 -25.50 6.14
CA GLU A 381 -23.20 -25.65 5.27
C GLU A 381 -24.52 -25.32 5.96
N LYS A 382 -24.58 -25.45 7.29
CA LYS A 382 -25.73 -25.02 8.12
C LYS A 382 -25.77 -23.51 8.30
N LEU A 383 -24.62 -22.84 8.22
CA LEU A 383 -24.52 -21.39 8.27
C LEU A 383 -24.97 -20.72 6.97
N VAL A 384 -24.80 -21.38 5.82
CA VAL A 384 -25.12 -20.90 4.46
C VAL A 384 -26.51 -21.33 3.99
#